data_AF-A0AAD5CFJ8-F1
#
_entry.id   AF-A0AAD5CFJ8-F1
#
_cell.length_a   1.000
_cell.length_b   1.000
_cell.length_c   1.000
_cell.angle_alpha   90.00
_cell.angle_beta   90.00
_cell.angle_gamma   90.00
#
_symmetry.space_group_name_H-M   'P 1'
#
loop_
_entity.id
_entity.type
_entity.pdbx_description
1 polymer ?
#
loop_
_entity_poly.entity_id
_entity_poly.type
_entity_poly.pdbx_seq_one_letter_code
_entity_poly.pdbx_strand_id
1 'polypeptide(L)'
;MEKLIIKVNKLSLCVGVLVSLMTICGAVDTISAPHIMNDGETLVSANDTFELGFFIRNDSNDRYLGIRYRRISTGTVVWVANKGNPINKDLYVVLKFSPDARLLLQRGMDTVIWESEPPVSDTYEPVARLLDTGNLVVSDVGSVRQNKIIWQSNPSYDDCVSSGMCGPFGTCRNNNYPLCGCLVGFEPSQPKEWEIADWSGGCKRINSLDCGSKDGFKKISGMKLSNSQSSWYNVSMTLEECQMTCKRNCTCTAYANLDIQGGCSLWFGDLQDLRETSGGRELYVRMSTSELEGNFLMPLFL
;
A
#
# COMPACT_ATOMS: atom_id res chain seq x y z
N MET A 1 36.48 -25.22 73.57
CA MET A 1 35.97 -26.56 73.18
C MET A 1 34.46 -26.46 73.33
N GLU A 2 33.60 -26.56 72.32
CA GLU A 2 33.66 -27.26 71.03
C GLU A 2 33.02 -26.40 69.93
N LYS A 3 33.44 -26.65 68.68
CA LYS A 3 32.76 -26.19 67.46
C LYS A 3 31.54 -27.07 67.20
N LEU A 4 30.44 -26.50 66.72
CA LEU A 4 29.57 -27.22 65.78
C LEU A 4 29.16 -26.31 64.63
N ILE A 5 29.22 -26.88 63.43
CA ILE A 5 29.22 -26.24 62.12
C ILE A 5 27.97 -26.73 61.34
N ILE A 6 27.26 -25.76 60.72
CA ILE A 6 26.41 -25.83 59.49
C ILE A 6 25.04 -26.54 59.52
N LYS A 7 23.97 -25.77 59.25
CA LYS A 7 23.17 -25.82 58.00
C LYS A 7 22.21 -24.63 57.92
N VAL A 8 22.51 -23.66 57.06
CA VAL A 8 21.55 -22.64 56.60
C VAL A 8 20.83 -23.23 55.39
N ASN A 9 19.50 -23.35 55.44
CA ASN A 9 18.72 -23.40 54.21
C ASN A 9 17.24 -23.02 54.40
N LYS A 10 16.80 -22.16 53.47
CA LYS A 10 15.44 -21.68 53.14
C LYS A 10 14.81 -20.65 54.08
N LEU A 11 15.17 -19.39 53.82
CA LEU A 11 14.42 -18.20 54.22
C LEU A 11 13.17 -18.06 53.31
N SER A 12 12.04 -17.80 53.95
CA SER A 12 10.70 -17.70 53.37
C SER A 12 10.60 -16.72 52.19
N LEU A 13 9.97 -17.19 51.11
CA LEU A 13 9.73 -16.46 49.87
C LEU A 13 8.53 -15.49 50.06
N CYS A 14 8.78 -14.20 50.30
CA CYS A 14 7.77 -13.18 50.06
C CYS A 14 7.68 -12.96 48.55
N VAL A 15 6.79 -13.68 47.87
CA VAL A 15 6.39 -13.37 46.48
C VAL A 15 5.55 -12.11 46.51
N GLY A 16 6.23 -10.96 46.56
CA GLY A 16 5.64 -9.69 46.16
C GLY A 16 5.39 -9.76 44.66
N VAL A 17 4.15 -10.02 44.28
CA VAL A 17 3.67 -9.91 42.91
C VAL A 17 3.74 -8.43 42.51
N LEU A 18 4.89 -7.98 42.03
CA LEU A 18 4.95 -6.89 41.07
C LEU A 18 4.57 -7.51 39.72
N VAL A 19 3.27 -7.64 39.46
CA VAL A 19 2.81 -7.64 38.06
C VAL A 19 3.09 -6.21 37.59
N SER A 20 4.31 -6.01 37.10
CA SER A 20 4.58 -4.92 36.17
C SER A 20 3.49 -4.99 35.13
N LEU A 21 2.69 -3.92 35.01
CA LEU A 21 1.88 -3.67 33.82
C LEU A 21 2.87 -3.60 32.65
N MET A 22 3.22 -4.76 32.12
CA MET A 22 3.68 -4.91 30.75
C MET A 22 2.48 -4.51 29.92
N THR A 23 2.26 -3.21 29.76
CA THR A 23 1.44 -2.70 28.67
C THR A 23 2.15 -3.19 27.42
N ILE A 24 1.58 -4.21 26.78
CA ILE A 24 2.09 -4.71 25.52
C ILE A 24 1.89 -3.58 24.53
N CYS A 25 2.94 -2.78 24.29
CA CYS A 25 2.97 -1.78 23.23
C CYS A 25 3.28 -2.49 21.92
N GLY A 26 2.43 -3.45 21.56
CA GLY A 26 2.43 -4.11 20.26
C GLY A 26 1.14 -3.72 19.56
N ALA A 27 1.20 -3.49 18.25
CA ALA A 27 -0.01 -3.23 17.49
C ALA A 27 -0.90 -4.47 17.53
N VAL A 28 -2.19 -4.26 17.80
CA VAL A 28 -3.18 -5.34 17.89
C VAL A 28 -3.66 -5.65 16.48
N ASP A 29 -3.64 -6.92 16.08
CA ASP A 29 -4.10 -7.37 14.75
C ASP A 29 -5.54 -7.89 14.78
N THR A 30 -6.13 -8.01 15.97
CA THR A 30 -7.40 -8.68 16.23
C THR A 30 -8.39 -7.86 17.04
N ILE A 31 -9.67 -8.05 16.75
CA ILE A 31 -10.79 -7.59 17.57
C ILE A 31 -11.71 -8.78 17.83
N SER A 32 -12.20 -8.91 19.05
CA SER A 32 -13.16 -9.94 19.46
C SER A 32 -14.18 -9.33 20.41
N ALA A 33 -15.38 -9.89 20.51
CA ALA A 33 -16.34 -9.41 21.51
C ALA A 33 -15.78 -9.60 22.95
N PRO A 34 -16.01 -8.67 23.89
CA PRO A 34 -16.80 -7.43 23.79
C PRO A 34 -15.95 -6.18 23.45
N HIS A 35 -14.74 -6.34 22.89
CA HIS A 35 -13.85 -5.22 22.57
C HIS A 35 -14.50 -4.27 21.57
N ILE A 36 -14.28 -2.97 21.81
CA ILE A 36 -14.78 -1.87 21.01
C ILE A 36 -13.57 -1.07 20.57
N MET A 37 -13.40 -0.92 19.26
CA MET A 37 -12.40 -0.02 18.70
C MET A 37 -13.03 1.35 18.49
N ASN A 38 -12.41 2.34 19.11
CA ASN A 38 -12.79 3.74 19.05
C ASN A 38 -12.08 4.44 17.89
N ASP A 39 -12.58 5.63 17.57
CA ASP A 39 -11.89 6.51 16.63
C ASP A 39 -10.52 6.93 17.17
N GLY A 40 -9.50 6.87 16.31
CA GLY A 40 -8.08 7.05 16.65
C GLY A 40 -7.33 5.76 16.98
N GLU A 41 -8.02 4.65 17.24
CA GLU A 41 -7.40 3.33 17.38
C GLU A 41 -7.26 2.65 16.02
N THR A 42 -6.25 1.77 15.89
CA THR A 42 -5.98 1.02 14.66
C THR A 42 -5.71 -0.45 14.96
N LEU A 43 -6.04 -1.32 13.99
CA LEU A 43 -5.44 -2.66 13.92
C LEU A 43 -4.33 -2.64 12.90
N VAL A 44 -3.26 -3.35 13.18
CA VAL A 44 -2.12 -3.47 12.26
C VAL A 44 -1.89 -4.94 11.97
N SER A 45 -1.63 -5.28 10.70
CA SER A 45 -1.21 -6.63 10.33
C SER A 45 0.11 -7.01 11.00
N ALA A 46 0.34 -8.31 11.22
CA ALA A 46 1.49 -8.81 11.97
C ALA A 46 2.86 -8.35 11.40
N ASN A 47 2.93 -8.10 10.10
CA ASN A 47 4.13 -7.61 9.41
C ASN A 47 4.20 -6.07 9.26
N ASP A 48 3.31 -5.32 9.91
CA ASP A 48 3.21 -3.85 9.82
C ASP A 48 2.95 -3.29 8.41
N THR A 49 2.43 -4.08 7.47
CA THR A 49 2.15 -3.62 6.09
C THR A 49 0.83 -2.88 6.00
N PHE A 50 -0.22 -3.43 6.61
CA PHE A 50 -1.56 -2.90 6.54
C PHE A 50 -2.04 -2.41 7.90
N GLU A 51 -2.83 -1.35 7.87
CA GLU A 51 -3.57 -0.89 9.03
C GLU A 51 -5.04 -0.67 8.69
N LEU A 52 -5.91 -1.13 9.59
CA LEU A 52 -7.33 -0.80 9.62
C LEU A 52 -7.49 0.38 10.58
N GLY A 53 -8.12 1.45 10.12
CA GLY A 53 -8.36 2.62 10.94
C GLY A 53 -9.29 3.64 10.29
N PHE A 54 -9.57 4.69 11.05
CA PHE A 54 -10.36 5.82 10.57
C PHE A 54 -9.47 6.81 9.81
N PHE A 55 -9.97 7.33 8.69
CA PHE A 55 -9.28 8.35 7.91
C PHE A 55 -10.28 9.29 7.23
N ILE A 56 -9.81 10.48 6.88
CA ILE A 56 -10.52 11.47 6.07
C ILE A 56 -9.90 11.45 4.67
N ARG A 57 -10.74 11.49 3.63
CA ARG A 57 -10.27 11.60 2.24
C ARG A 57 -10.37 13.05 1.79
N ASN A 58 -9.25 13.65 1.38
CA ASN A 58 -9.11 15.04 0.93
C ASN A 58 -9.50 16.07 2.03
N ASP A 59 -9.63 17.34 1.65
CA ASP A 59 -10.09 18.45 2.52
C ASP A 59 -11.61 18.41 2.79
N SER A 60 -12.23 17.23 2.75
CA SER A 60 -13.65 17.05 3.07
C SER A 60 -13.86 16.89 4.58
N ASN A 61 -15.11 16.99 5.04
CA ASN A 61 -15.50 16.62 6.41
C ASN A 61 -15.94 15.14 6.50
N ASP A 62 -15.70 14.36 5.44
CA ASP A 62 -16.17 12.98 5.31
C ASP A 62 -15.10 12.00 5.79
N ARG A 63 -15.45 11.23 6.82
CA ARG A 63 -14.62 10.22 7.45
C ARG A 63 -15.08 8.81 7.10
N TYR A 64 -14.11 7.93 7.00
CA TYR A 64 -14.30 6.53 6.62
C TYR A 64 -13.52 5.60 7.54
N LEU A 65 -14.03 4.38 7.70
CA LEU A 65 -13.26 3.26 8.21
C LEU A 65 -12.75 2.45 7.01
N GLY A 66 -11.46 2.12 6.98
CA GLY A 66 -10.92 1.29 5.94
C GLY A 66 -9.49 0.83 6.21
N ILE A 67 -8.98 0.06 5.25
CA ILE A 67 -7.66 -0.57 5.32
C ILE A 67 -6.74 0.17 4.37
N ARG A 68 -5.55 0.54 4.84
CA ARG A 68 -4.53 1.23 4.04
C ARG A 68 -3.15 0.65 4.26
N TYR A 69 -2.23 0.96 3.36
CA TYR A 69 -0.81 0.71 3.56
C TYR A 69 -0.29 1.61 4.68
N ARG A 70 0.23 1.01 5.75
CA ARG A 70 0.70 1.73 6.93
C ARG A 70 1.97 2.56 6.66
N ARG A 71 2.84 2.03 5.80
CA ARG A 71 4.16 2.59 5.54
C ARG A 71 4.21 3.53 4.32
N ILE A 72 3.11 3.71 3.61
CA ILE A 72 3.05 4.61 2.44
C ILE A 72 2.48 5.96 2.90
N SER A 73 3.29 7.01 2.84
CA SER A 73 2.94 8.36 3.33
C SER A 73 1.72 8.99 2.63
N THR A 74 1.40 8.56 1.41
CA THR A 74 0.21 9.02 0.66
C THR A 74 -1.10 8.44 1.18
N GLY A 75 -1.05 7.46 2.09
CA GLY A 75 -2.23 6.88 2.72
C GLY A 75 -3.09 6.03 1.78
N THR A 76 -2.47 5.27 0.85
CA THR A 76 -3.20 4.45 -0.12
C THR A 76 -4.14 3.44 0.56
N VAL A 77 -5.44 3.60 0.28
CA VAL A 77 -6.53 2.80 0.84
C VAL A 77 -6.88 1.64 -0.09
N VAL A 78 -6.85 0.41 0.43
CA VAL A 78 -7.17 -0.84 -0.32
C VAL A 78 -8.60 -1.32 -0.11
N TRP A 79 -9.26 -0.87 0.96
CA TRP A 79 -10.66 -1.22 1.24
C TRP A 79 -11.33 -0.16 2.12
N VAL A 80 -12.64 0.06 1.93
CA VAL A 80 -13.45 1.01 2.70
C VAL A 80 -14.78 0.38 3.07
N ALA A 81 -15.08 0.33 4.36
CA ALA A 81 -16.34 -0.21 4.88
C ALA A 81 -17.53 0.65 4.40
N ASN A 82 -17.55 1.90 4.81
CA ASN A 82 -18.67 2.81 4.64
C ASN A 82 -18.56 3.66 3.35
N LYS A 83 -18.13 3.06 2.23
CA LYS A 83 -17.89 3.78 0.96
C LYS A 83 -19.12 4.55 0.46
N GLY A 84 -20.32 3.98 0.64
CA GLY A 84 -21.59 4.59 0.23
C GLY A 84 -22.27 5.44 1.31
N ASN A 85 -21.71 5.49 2.53
CA ASN A 85 -22.31 6.17 3.67
C ASN A 85 -21.22 6.88 4.53
N PRO A 86 -20.69 8.02 4.04
CA PRO A 86 -19.63 8.74 4.74
C PRO A 86 -20.06 9.24 6.12
N ILE A 87 -19.11 9.36 7.05
CA ILE A 87 -19.36 9.79 8.42
C ILE A 87 -18.91 11.24 8.57
N ASN A 88 -19.77 12.11 9.08
CA ASN A 88 -19.32 13.46 9.45
C ASN A 88 -18.26 13.36 10.58
N LYS A 89 -17.12 14.03 10.39
CA LYS A 89 -15.96 14.00 11.30
C LYS A 89 -16.27 14.28 12.79
N ASP A 90 -17.33 15.03 13.09
CA ASP A 90 -17.66 15.39 14.48
C ASP A 90 -18.48 14.31 15.21
N LEU A 91 -18.88 13.24 14.51
CA LEU A 91 -19.71 12.18 15.09
C LEU A 91 -18.88 11.14 15.83
N TYR A 92 -19.34 10.70 16.99
CA TYR A 92 -18.73 9.55 17.68
C TYR A 92 -19.18 8.24 17.03
N VAL A 93 -18.21 7.43 16.62
CA VAL A 93 -18.43 6.13 15.96
C VAL A 93 -17.47 5.08 16.50
N VAL A 94 -17.91 3.84 16.51
CA VAL A 94 -17.12 2.71 16.99
C VAL A 94 -17.25 1.50 16.08
N LEU A 95 -16.21 0.68 16.04
CA LEU A 95 -16.22 -0.63 15.41
C LEU A 95 -16.33 -1.70 16.51
N LYS A 96 -17.33 -2.57 16.43
CA LYS A 96 -17.56 -3.64 17.42
C LYS A 96 -18.29 -4.83 16.82
N PHE A 97 -18.32 -5.94 17.54
CA PHE A 97 -19.23 -7.04 17.21
C PHE A 97 -20.64 -6.81 17.76
N SER A 98 -21.63 -7.20 16.98
CA SER A 98 -23.01 -7.36 17.42
C SER A 98 -23.22 -8.70 18.14
N PRO A 99 -24.34 -8.87 18.89
CA PRO A 99 -24.70 -10.15 19.48
C PRO A 99 -24.90 -11.29 18.46
N ASP A 100 -25.26 -10.97 17.21
CA ASP A 100 -25.38 -11.92 16.09
C ASP A 100 -24.08 -12.08 15.28
N ALA A 101 -22.94 -11.74 15.87
CA ALA A 101 -21.59 -11.94 15.33
C ALA A 101 -21.28 -11.19 14.02
N ARG A 102 -21.99 -10.08 13.75
CA ARG A 102 -21.64 -9.14 12.68
C ARG A 102 -20.65 -8.11 13.18
N LEU A 103 -19.76 -7.69 12.30
CA LEU A 103 -18.90 -6.54 12.55
C LEU A 103 -19.67 -5.26 12.18
N LEU A 104 -19.87 -4.38 13.15
CA LEU A 104 -20.67 -3.16 13.01
C LEU A 104 -19.80 -1.91 13.14
N LEU A 105 -19.99 -0.98 12.20
CA LEU A 105 -19.63 0.41 12.38
C LEU A 105 -20.86 1.17 12.85
N GLN A 106 -20.86 1.57 14.12
CA GLN A 106 -22.04 2.11 14.79
C GLN A 106 -21.80 3.53 15.30
N ARG A 107 -22.80 4.40 15.12
CA ARG A 107 -22.88 5.74 15.69
C ARG A 107 -23.88 5.75 16.85
N GLY A 108 -23.45 6.28 17.99
CA GLY A 108 -24.30 6.33 19.19
C GLY A 108 -24.77 4.94 19.62
N MET A 109 -25.96 4.86 20.21
CA MET A 109 -26.46 3.60 20.77
C MET A 109 -27.03 2.63 19.72
N ASP A 110 -27.61 3.13 18.63
CA ASP A 110 -28.40 2.27 17.72
C ASP A 110 -28.23 2.55 16.22
N THR A 111 -27.55 3.63 15.80
CA THR A 111 -27.41 3.89 14.36
C THR A 111 -26.28 3.05 13.77
N VAL A 112 -26.61 2.05 12.95
CA VAL A 112 -25.63 1.31 12.16
C VAL A 112 -25.31 2.07 10.87
N ILE A 113 -24.04 2.38 10.65
CA ILE A 113 -23.54 3.05 9.43
C ILE A 113 -23.16 2.03 8.37
N TRP A 114 -22.53 0.93 8.81
CA TRP A 114 -22.12 -0.20 7.99
C TRP A 114 -22.10 -1.47 8.85
N GLU A 115 -22.38 -2.60 8.22
CA GLU A 115 -22.31 -3.92 8.85
C GLU A 115 -21.76 -4.97 7.87
N SER A 116 -21.10 -6.00 8.39
CA SER A 116 -20.77 -7.19 7.62
C SER A 116 -22.02 -8.01 7.27
N GLU A 117 -21.92 -8.86 6.26
CA GLU A 117 -23.00 -9.80 5.94
C GLU A 117 -23.29 -10.75 7.11
N PRO A 118 -24.54 -11.19 7.29
CA PRO A 118 -24.91 -12.13 8.34
C PRO A 118 -24.13 -13.44 8.20
N PRO A 119 -23.69 -14.03 9.32
CA PRO A 119 -23.06 -15.34 9.26
C PRO A 119 -24.13 -16.44 9.10
N VAL A 120 -23.72 -17.62 8.62
CA VAL A 120 -24.64 -18.68 8.13
C VAL A 120 -25.22 -19.58 9.25
N SER A 121 -24.88 -19.37 10.51
CA SER A 121 -25.31 -20.23 11.63
C SER A 121 -25.51 -19.45 12.93
N ASP A 122 -26.11 -20.09 13.93
CA ASP A 122 -26.51 -19.46 15.17
C ASP A 122 -25.53 -19.82 16.29
N THR A 123 -24.89 -18.78 16.83
CA THR A 123 -23.82 -18.74 17.86
C THR A 123 -22.40 -18.97 17.34
N TYR A 124 -21.60 -17.91 17.46
CA TYR A 124 -20.20 -17.83 17.06
C TYR A 124 -19.38 -17.19 18.17
N GLU A 125 -18.10 -17.53 18.25
CA GLU A 125 -17.09 -16.74 18.96
C GLU A 125 -16.30 -15.96 17.90
N PRO A 126 -16.83 -14.80 17.42
CA PRO A 126 -16.24 -14.13 16.28
C PRO A 126 -14.95 -13.40 16.67
N VAL A 127 -13.93 -13.57 15.85
CA VAL A 127 -12.70 -12.80 15.90
C VAL A 127 -12.48 -12.19 14.53
N ALA A 128 -12.37 -10.86 14.45
CA ALA A 128 -11.86 -10.20 13.25
C ALA A 128 -10.35 -10.08 13.36
N ARG A 129 -9.61 -10.47 12.31
CA ARG A 129 -8.16 -10.34 12.21
C ARG A 129 -7.79 -9.63 10.92
N LEU A 130 -6.89 -8.64 11.01
CA LEU A 130 -6.24 -8.05 9.85
C LEU A 130 -5.03 -8.90 9.44
N LEU A 131 -5.12 -9.55 8.28
CA LEU A 131 -4.04 -10.38 7.77
C LEU A 131 -2.94 -9.52 7.11
N ASP A 132 -1.74 -10.09 6.97
CA ASP A 132 -0.62 -9.51 6.23
C ASP A 132 -0.90 -9.30 4.74
N THR A 133 -1.96 -9.92 4.22
CA THR A 133 -2.47 -9.65 2.88
C THR A 133 -3.26 -8.35 2.79
N GLY A 134 -3.70 -7.78 3.92
CA GLY A 134 -4.62 -6.65 3.96
C GLY A 134 -6.10 -7.08 3.98
N ASN A 135 -6.38 -8.38 3.97
CA ASN A 135 -7.73 -8.90 4.14
C ASN A 135 -8.12 -8.90 5.63
N LEU A 136 -9.16 -8.15 5.98
CA LEU A 136 -9.84 -8.29 7.26
C LEU A 136 -10.78 -9.49 7.20
N VAL A 137 -10.51 -10.49 8.04
CA VAL A 137 -11.25 -11.75 8.08
C VAL A 137 -11.94 -11.88 9.41
N VAL A 138 -13.24 -12.20 9.40
CA VAL A 138 -13.96 -12.63 10.59
C VAL A 138 -14.07 -14.15 10.55
N SER A 139 -13.61 -14.80 11.62
CA SER A 139 -13.69 -16.25 11.79
C SER A 139 -14.35 -16.62 13.11
N ASP A 140 -14.93 -17.81 13.15
CA ASP A 140 -15.40 -18.45 14.38
C ASP A 140 -14.28 -19.31 14.97
N VAL A 141 -13.80 -18.93 16.15
CA VAL A 141 -12.78 -19.72 16.86
C VAL A 141 -13.37 -20.88 17.64
N GLY A 142 -14.68 -20.86 17.91
CA GLY A 142 -15.40 -21.92 18.62
C GLY A 142 -15.85 -23.10 17.74
N SER A 143 -15.77 -22.98 16.41
CA SER A 143 -16.26 -24.04 15.52
C SER A 143 -15.42 -25.31 15.56
N VAL A 144 -16.11 -26.46 15.48
CA VAL A 144 -15.51 -27.80 15.33
C VAL A 144 -14.53 -27.88 14.14
N ARG A 145 -14.80 -27.12 13.07
CA ARG A 145 -13.80 -26.82 12.04
C ARG A 145 -13.01 -25.61 12.51
N GLN A 146 -11.86 -25.82 13.13
CA GLN A 146 -11.03 -24.72 13.67
C GLN A 146 -10.95 -23.56 12.67
N ASN A 147 -11.36 -22.37 13.11
CA ASN A 147 -11.22 -21.11 12.38
C ASN A 147 -12.04 -21.02 11.07
N LYS A 148 -13.33 -21.41 11.11
CA LYS A 148 -14.25 -21.24 9.97
C LYS A 148 -14.38 -19.75 9.65
N ILE A 149 -14.03 -19.35 8.42
CA ILE A 149 -14.26 -18.00 7.92
C ILE A 149 -15.76 -17.77 7.75
N ILE A 150 -16.29 -16.72 8.37
CA ILE A 150 -17.71 -16.33 8.27
C ILE A 150 -17.90 -15.10 7.38
N TRP A 151 -16.91 -14.21 7.32
CA TRP A 151 -16.91 -13.04 6.44
C TRP A 151 -15.48 -12.59 6.16
N GLN A 152 -15.26 -11.94 5.01
CA GLN A 152 -14.00 -11.32 4.68
C GLN A 152 -14.19 -10.06 3.83
N SER A 153 -13.34 -9.06 4.04
CA SER A 153 -13.40 -7.77 3.34
C SER A 153 -13.15 -7.86 1.84
N ASN A 154 -12.41 -8.87 1.37
CA ASN A 154 -12.03 -9.03 -0.03
C ASN A 154 -11.52 -7.72 -0.65
N PRO A 155 -10.45 -7.11 -0.09
CA PRO A 155 -9.87 -5.91 -0.67
C PRO A 155 -9.57 -6.19 -2.15
N SER A 156 -9.99 -5.25 -3.00
CA SER A 156 -9.71 -5.34 -4.42
C SER A 156 -8.28 -4.88 -4.64
N TYR A 157 -7.34 -5.82 -4.76
CA TYR A 157 -5.94 -5.60 -5.11
C TYR A 157 -5.76 -5.23 -6.59
N ASP A 158 -6.57 -4.30 -7.10
CA ASP A 158 -6.08 -3.49 -8.20
C ASP A 158 -5.16 -2.44 -7.54
N ASP A 159 -4.07 -2.92 -6.92
CA ASP A 159 -3.16 -2.17 -6.03
C ASP A 159 -2.60 -0.95 -6.76
N CYS A 160 -2.47 -1.08 -8.07
CA CYS A 160 -2.06 -0.04 -9.00
C CYS A 160 -3.21 0.85 -9.50
N VAL A 161 -4.37 0.89 -8.84
CA VAL A 161 -5.46 1.86 -9.10
C VAL A 161 -5.27 3.14 -8.29
N SER A 162 -4.55 3.07 -7.17
CA SER A 162 -4.15 4.29 -6.46
C SER A 162 -3.09 5.03 -7.29
N SER A 163 -3.47 6.14 -7.90
CA SER A 163 -2.52 7.11 -8.46
C SER A 163 -1.48 7.52 -7.41
N GLY A 164 -0.25 7.72 -7.84
CA GLY A 164 0.85 8.29 -7.07
C GLY A 164 1.60 7.33 -6.14
N MET A 165 1.22 6.05 -6.04
CA MET A 165 1.84 5.11 -5.07
C MET A 165 3.34 4.91 -5.31
N CYS A 166 3.74 4.67 -6.56
CA CYS A 166 5.13 4.36 -6.90
C CYS A 166 5.99 5.60 -7.19
N GLY A 167 5.44 6.81 -6.99
CA GLY A 167 6.12 8.06 -7.24
C GLY A 167 6.62 8.26 -8.69
N PRO A 168 7.45 9.30 -8.92
CA PRO A 168 8.12 9.56 -10.19
C PRO A 168 8.94 8.37 -10.70
N PHE A 169 8.82 8.04 -11.99
CA PHE A 169 9.58 6.97 -12.67
C PHE A 169 9.47 5.57 -12.04
N GLY A 170 8.55 5.37 -11.09
CA GLY A 170 8.20 4.07 -10.55
C GLY A 170 7.09 3.41 -11.37
N THR A 171 7.19 2.10 -11.57
CA THR A 171 6.16 1.28 -12.20
C THR A 171 5.44 0.44 -11.16
N CYS A 172 4.12 0.39 -11.27
CA CYS A 172 3.30 -0.47 -10.44
C CYS A 172 2.94 -1.77 -11.17
N ARG A 173 3.14 -2.91 -10.50
CA ARG A 173 2.76 -4.24 -11.00
C ARG A 173 1.83 -4.93 -10.00
N ASN A 174 0.58 -5.16 -10.42
CA ASN A 174 -0.38 -5.94 -9.64
C ASN A 174 0.14 -7.37 -9.38
N ASN A 175 -0.20 -7.93 -8.22
CA ASN A 175 0.17 -9.29 -7.81
C ASN A 175 1.69 -9.55 -7.74
N ASN A 176 2.50 -8.52 -7.52
CA ASN A 176 3.94 -8.63 -7.35
C ASN A 176 4.37 -7.95 -6.05
N TYR A 177 5.29 -8.54 -5.29
CA TYR A 177 5.90 -7.89 -4.13
C TYR A 177 7.43 -7.80 -4.33
N PRO A 178 8.03 -6.60 -4.25
CA PRO A 178 7.38 -5.30 -4.03
C PRO A 178 6.46 -4.87 -5.19
N LEU A 179 5.38 -4.13 -4.85
CA LEU A 179 4.37 -3.66 -5.82
C LEU A 179 4.94 -2.62 -6.79
N CYS A 180 5.82 -1.77 -6.28
CA CYS A 180 6.52 -0.76 -7.04
C CYS A 180 7.93 -1.21 -7.37
N GLY A 181 8.33 -0.95 -8.61
CA GLY A 181 9.70 -1.09 -9.11
C GLY A 181 10.15 0.18 -9.82
N CYS A 182 11.45 0.36 -10.04
CA CYS A 182 11.94 1.45 -10.88
C CYS A 182 11.96 1.04 -12.35
N LEU A 183 11.70 2.00 -13.23
CA LEU A 183 11.99 1.83 -14.65
C LEU A 183 13.45 1.41 -14.85
N VAL A 184 13.72 0.57 -15.85
CA VAL A 184 15.09 0.13 -16.12
C VAL A 184 15.98 1.35 -16.44
N GLY A 185 17.12 1.48 -15.75
CA GLY A 185 18.01 2.66 -15.82
C GLY A 185 17.71 3.73 -14.76
N PHE A 186 16.81 3.43 -13.83
CA PHE A 186 16.49 4.24 -12.67
C PHE A 186 16.73 3.44 -11.39
N GLU A 187 16.95 4.15 -10.30
CA GLU A 187 17.13 3.59 -8.96
C GLU A 187 16.23 4.33 -7.95
N PRO A 188 15.89 3.73 -6.81
CA PRO A 188 15.11 4.40 -5.78
C PRO A 188 15.70 5.74 -5.39
N SER A 189 14.88 6.79 -5.35
CA SER A 189 15.31 8.11 -4.89
C SER A 189 15.72 8.06 -3.41
N GLN A 190 14.96 7.32 -2.61
CA GLN A 190 15.17 7.07 -1.18
C GLN A 190 15.20 5.56 -0.90
N PRO A 191 16.37 4.89 -1.01
CA PRO A 191 16.46 3.44 -0.85
C PRO A 191 15.93 2.92 0.49
N LYS A 192 16.20 3.64 1.59
CA LYS A 192 15.77 3.25 2.94
C LYS A 192 14.25 3.28 3.13
N GLU A 193 13.56 4.20 2.46
CA GLU A 193 12.10 4.30 2.49
C GLU A 193 11.49 3.17 1.64
N TRP A 194 12.09 2.91 0.48
CA TRP A 194 11.72 1.79 -0.39
C TRP A 194 11.86 0.41 0.29
N GLU A 195 12.88 0.21 1.11
CA GLU A 195 13.09 -1.02 1.90
C GLU A 195 11.95 -1.29 2.89
N ILE A 196 11.32 -0.24 3.42
CA ILE A 196 10.17 -0.36 4.30
C ILE A 196 8.84 -0.19 3.55
N ALA A 197 8.84 -0.30 2.22
CA ALA A 197 7.65 -0.19 1.36
C ALA A 197 7.00 1.21 1.33
N ASP A 198 7.76 2.28 1.59
CA ASP A 198 7.36 3.64 1.19
C ASP A 198 7.99 3.97 -0.17
N TRP A 199 7.19 3.84 -1.24
CA TRP A 199 7.64 4.10 -2.61
C TRP A 199 7.28 5.50 -3.12
N SER A 200 6.72 6.36 -2.25
CA SER A 200 6.19 7.67 -2.63
C SER A 200 7.25 8.61 -3.22
N GLY A 201 8.51 8.49 -2.78
CA GLY A 201 9.65 9.22 -3.34
C GLY A 201 10.07 8.80 -4.75
N GLY A 202 9.51 7.69 -5.26
CA GLY A 202 9.77 7.18 -6.60
C GLY A 202 11.23 6.86 -6.86
N CYS A 203 11.62 7.03 -8.11
CA CYS A 203 12.92 6.69 -8.66
C CYS A 203 13.58 7.89 -9.32
N LYS A 204 14.90 7.87 -9.37
CA LYS A 204 15.74 8.85 -10.06
C LYS A 204 16.60 8.14 -11.10
N ARG A 205 17.05 8.89 -12.10
CA ARG A 205 17.95 8.36 -13.13
C ARG A 205 19.28 7.95 -12.53
N ILE A 206 19.84 6.84 -13.02
CA ILE A 206 21.19 6.42 -12.66
C ILE A 206 22.20 7.36 -13.34
N ASN A 207 22.01 7.64 -14.63
CA ASN A 207 22.89 8.54 -15.38
C ASN A 207 22.17 9.83 -15.78
N SER A 208 22.90 10.95 -15.76
CA SER A 208 22.40 12.23 -16.25
C SER A 208 22.23 12.22 -17.76
N LEU A 209 21.29 13.02 -18.26
CA LEU A 209 21.08 13.25 -19.68
C LEU A 209 21.93 14.43 -20.16
N ASP A 210 22.51 14.31 -21.35
CA ASP A 210 23.33 15.36 -21.96
C ASP A 210 22.52 16.27 -22.90
N CYS A 211 21.30 15.86 -23.25
CA CYS A 211 20.48 16.44 -24.31
C CYS A 211 21.11 16.38 -25.72
N GLY A 212 20.25 16.25 -26.74
CA GLY A 212 20.68 16.32 -28.14
C GLY A 212 21.17 14.99 -28.69
N SER A 213 22.32 14.97 -29.36
CA SER A 213 22.78 13.82 -30.14
C SER A 213 23.11 12.58 -29.29
N LYS A 214 23.53 12.80 -28.04
CA LYS A 214 23.98 11.77 -27.09
C LYS A 214 22.88 11.16 -26.22
N ASP A 215 21.62 11.55 -26.41
CA ASP A 215 20.52 10.84 -25.79
C ASP A 215 19.88 9.91 -26.81
N GLY A 216 19.35 8.80 -26.32
CA GLY A 216 18.48 7.93 -27.10
C GLY A 216 17.24 7.56 -26.31
N PHE A 217 16.55 6.54 -26.78
CA PHE A 217 15.29 6.12 -26.20
C PHE A 217 15.27 4.61 -25.99
N LYS A 218 14.84 4.20 -24.80
CA LYS A 218 14.62 2.80 -24.45
C LYS A 218 13.14 2.50 -24.56
N LYS A 219 12.83 1.46 -25.33
CA LYS A 219 11.46 0.95 -25.49
C LYS A 219 11.07 0.13 -24.27
N ILE A 220 9.89 0.42 -23.73
CA ILE A 220 9.28 -0.24 -22.60
C ILE A 220 7.87 -0.67 -23.00
N SER A 221 7.60 -1.97 -22.95
CA SER A 221 6.34 -2.57 -23.43
C SER A 221 5.38 -2.85 -22.28
N GLY A 222 4.09 -2.99 -22.60
CA GLY A 222 3.08 -3.44 -21.62
C GLY A 222 2.70 -2.37 -20.61
N MET A 223 2.78 -1.08 -20.98
CA MET A 223 2.51 0.01 -20.07
C MET A 223 1.11 0.59 -20.28
N LYS A 224 0.33 0.71 -19.20
CA LYS A 224 -0.82 1.60 -19.15
C LYS A 224 -0.31 3.00 -18.84
N LEU A 225 -0.49 3.90 -19.80
CA LEU A 225 -0.02 5.28 -19.72
C LEU A 225 -1.15 6.16 -19.23
N SER A 226 -0.93 6.92 -18.16
CA SER A 226 -1.84 7.99 -17.78
C SER A 226 -1.55 9.24 -18.64
N ASN A 227 -2.59 9.97 -19.00
CA ASN A 227 -2.42 11.29 -19.58
C ASN A 227 -2.08 12.25 -18.44
N SER A 228 -0.80 12.59 -18.28
CA SER A 228 -0.39 13.60 -17.30
C SER A 228 -0.74 14.99 -17.83
N GLN A 229 -0.94 15.95 -16.91
CA GLN A 229 -1.13 17.36 -17.27
C GLN A 229 0.09 17.96 -17.99
N SER A 230 1.25 17.30 -17.93
CA SER A 230 2.50 17.65 -18.61
C SER A 230 2.70 16.91 -19.94
N SER A 231 1.62 16.42 -20.57
CA SER A 231 1.68 15.73 -21.86
C SER A 231 1.14 16.59 -23.01
N TRP A 232 1.78 16.49 -24.17
CA TRP A 232 1.30 17.07 -25.43
C TRP A 232 1.06 15.97 -26.45
N TYR A 233 0.02 16.11 -27.27
CA TYR A 233 -0.31 15.11 -28.27
C TYR A 233 -0.57 15.72 -29.65
N ASN A 234 -0.35 14.91 -30.69
CA ASN A 234 -0.66 15.27 -32.07
C ASN A 234 -1.04 14.02 -32.86
N VAL A 235 -2.26 14.01 -33.39
CA VAL A 235 -2.84 12.84 -34.07
C VAL A 235 -2.22 12.61 -35.45
N SER A 236 -1.71 13.66 -36.10
CA SER A 236 -1.16 13.57 -37.47
C SER A 236 0.32 13.17 -37.51
N MET A 237 1.03 13.27 -36.39
CA MET A 237 2.45 12.96 -36.33
C MET A 237 2.73 11.46 -36.32
N THR A 238 3.74 11.06 -37.08
CA THR A 238 4.28 9.69 -37.05
C THR A 238 5.14 9.45 -35.80
N LEU A 239 5.41 8.19 -35.49
CA LEU A 239 6.28 7.82 -34.36
C LEU A 239 7.72 8.36 -34.53
N GLU A 240 8.24 8.38 -35.76
CA GLU A 240 9.58 8.90 -36.07
C GLU A 240 9.64 10.42 -35.88
N GLU A 241 8.63 11.15 -36.34
CA GLU A 241 8.50 12.59 -36.08
C GLU A 241 8.35 12.89 -34.58
N CYS A 242 7.63 12.02 -33.87
CA CYS A 242 7.48 12.09 -32.41
C CYS A 242 8.83 11.96 -31.71
N GLN A 243 9.62 10.95 -32.10
CA GLN A 243 10.98 10.74 -31.60
C GLN A 243 11.89 11.94 -31.88
N MET A 244 11.89 12.45 -33.12
CA MET A 244 12.71 13.61 -33.49
C MET A 244 12.32 14.86 -32.70
N THR A 245 11.02 15.08 -32.51
CA THR A 245 10.50 16.21 -31.74
C THR A 245 10.92 16.12 -30.28
N CYS A 246 10.77 14.94 -29.67
CA CYS A 246 11.21 14.69 -28.29
C CYS A 246 12.73 14.87 -28.15
N LYS A 247 13.52 14.33 -29.07
CA LYS A 247 14.98 14.43 -29.03
C LYS A 247 15.48 15.88 -29.09
N ARG A 248 14.82 16.75 -29.87
CA ARG A 248 15.16 18.18 -30.01
C ARG A 248 14.77 19.01 -28.80
N ASN A 249 13.79 18.56 -28.01
CA ASN A 249 13.36 19.25 -26.81
C ASN A 249 14.01 18.63 -25.56
N CYS A 250 14.94 19.32 -24.91
CA CYS A 250 15.65 18.81 -23.73
C CYS A 250 14.76 18.50 -22.53
N THR A 251 13.55 19.07 -22.48
CA THR A 251 12.59 18.81 -21.39
C THR A 251 11.73 17.57 -21.64
N CYS A 252 11.74 17.03 -22.86
CA CYS A 252 10.99 15.82 -23.19
C CYS A 252 11.65 14.60 -22.55
N THR A 253 10.85 13.83 -21.80
CA THR A 253 11.30 12.67 -21.04
C THR A 253 10.86 11.35 -21.64
N ALA A 254 9.73 11.31 -22.34
CA ALA A 254 9.28 10.13 -23.06
C ALA A 254 8.32 10.47 -24.20
N TYR A 255 8.13 9.50 -25.10
CA TYR A 255 7.09 9.55 -26.12
C TYR A 255 6.44 8.19 -26.36
N ALA A 256 5.27 8.19 -27.00
CA ALA A 256 4.54 6.98 -27.40
C ALA A 256 3.60 7.28 -28.58
N ASN A 257 3.15 6.24 -29.28
CA ASN A 257 2.02 6.38 -30.20
C ASN A 257 0.75 6.70 -29.41
N LEU A 258 -0.06 7.66 -29.87
CA LEU A 258 -1.30 8.06 -29.19
C LEU A 258 -2.30 6.90 -29.10
N ASP A 259 -2.52 6.20 -30.21
CA ASP A 259 -3.35 5.00 -30.28
C ASP A 259 -2.82 4.00 -31.31
N ILE A 260 -3.62 2.98 -31.63
CA ILE A 260 -3.26 1.93 -32.59
C ILE A 260 -3.21 2.46 -34.03
N GLN A 261 -3.94 3.54 -34.33
CA GLN A 261 -4.01 4.18 -35.65
C GLN A 261 -2.83 5.15 -35.88
N GLY A 262 -2.10 5.50 -34.82
CA GLY A 262 -0.88 6.31 -34.87
C GLY A 262 -0.97 7.52 -33.96
N GLY A 263 -0.37 8.64 -34.38
CA GLY A 263 -0.27 9.85 -33.59
C GLY A 263 0.86 9.81 -32.56
N CYS A 264 1.11 10.94 -31.92
CA CYS A 264 2.22 11.18 -31.02
C CYS A 264 1.69 11.64 -29.66
N SER A 265 2.26 11.11 -28.57
CA SER A 265 2.14 11.63 -27.21
C SER A 265 3.56 11.89 -26.70
N LEU A 266 3.81 13.10 -26.20
CA LEU A 266 5.07 13.53 -25.59
C LEU A 266 4.83 13.84 -24.12
N TRP A 267 5.75 13.42 -23.26
CA TRP A 267 5.74 13.76 -21.84
C TRP A 267 6.91 14.68 -21.51
N PHE A 268 6.65 15.65 -20.63
CA PHE A 268 7.64 16.59 -20.11
C PHE A 268 7.75 16.45 -18.59
N GLY A 269 8.98 16.48 -18.08
CA GLY A 269 9.26 16.27 -16.66
C GLY A 269 9.05 14.82 -16.21
N ASP A 270 8.71 14.64 -14.94
CA ASP A 270 8.63 13.32 -14.32
C ASP A 270 7.45 12.49 -14.82
N LEU A 271 7.73 11.22 -15.14
CA LEU A 271 6.68 10.25 -15.48
C LEU A 271 6.04 9.74 -14.20
N GLN A 272 4.72 9.78 -14.12
CA GLN A 272 3.95 9.36 -12.94
C GLN A 272 2.82 8.42 -13.36
N ASP A 273 2.29 7.67 -12.41
CA ASP A 273 1.17 6.73 -12.61
C ASP A 273 1.43 5.68 -13.70
N LEU A 274 2.67 5.20 -13.79
CA LEU A 274 3.04 4.12 -14.72
C LEU A 274 2.62 2.78 -14.15
N ARG A 275 1.89 1.99 -14.96
CA ARG A 275 1.39 0.68 -14.56
C ARG A 275 1.66 -0.38 -15.61
N GLU A 276 2.12 -1.54 -15.18
CA GLU A 276 2.24 -2.70 -16.05
C GLU A 276 0.88 -3.38 -16.26
N THR A 277 0.57 -3.71 -17.51
CA THR A 277 -0.64 -4.45 -17.89
C THR A 277 -0.38 -5.33 -19.10
N SER A 278 -1.02 -6.50 -19.14
CA SER A 278 -1.08 -7.30 -20.36
C SER A 278 -1.76 -6.51 -21.48
N GLY A 279 -1.15 -6.44 -22.66
CA GLY A 279 -1.65 -5.65 -23.79
C GLY A 279 -1.49 -4.13 -23.63
N GLY A 280 -0.66 -3.66 -22.70
CA GLY A 280 -0.34 -2.23 -22.56
C GLY A 280 0.42 -1.66 -23.76
N ARG A 281 0.48 -0.33 -23.82
CA ARG A 281 1.14 0.43 -24.90
C ARG A 281 2.66 0.41 -24.74
N GLU A 282 3.33 0.77 -25.83
CA GLU A 282 4.77 0.97 -25.87
C GLU A 282 5.10 2.41 -25.47
N LEU A 283 6.04 2.56 -24.54
CA LEU A 283 6.59 3.83 -24.09
C LEU A 283 8.07 3.90 -24.40
N TYR A 284 8.51 5.01 -24.97
CA TYR A 284 9.90 5.26 -25.32
C TYR A 284 10.47 6.30 -24.36
N VAL A 285 11.21 5.85 -23.35
CA VAL A 285 11.77 6.72 -22.31
C VAL A 285 13.14 7.18 -22.74
N ARG A 286 13.42 8.48 -22.61
CA ARG A 286 14.71 9.08 -22.93
C ARG A 286 15.78 8.57 -21.96
N MET A 287 16.90 8.11 -22.47
CA MET A 287 18.02 7.56 -21.70
C MET A 287 19.35 8.15 -22.17
N SER A 288 20.37 8.08 -21.31
CA SER A 288 21.74 8.42 -21.70
C SER A 288 22.28 7.39 -22.70
N THR A 289 23.23 7.77 -23.56
CA THR A 289 23.86 6.83 -24.50
C THR A 289 24.50 5.64 -23.77
N SER A 290 25.16 5.87 -22.63
CA SER A 290 25.79 4.81 -21.82
C SER A 290 24.81 3.73 -21.35
N GLU A 291 23.56 4.09 -21.08
CA GLU A 291 22.50 3.14 -20.68
C GLU A 291 21.97 2.30 -21.85
N LEU A 292 22.14 2.80 -23.07
CA LEU A 292 21.68 2.12 -24.29
C LEU A 292 22.75 1.20 -24.87
N GLU A 293 24.03 1.51 -24.65
CA GLU A 293 25.17 0.71 -25.11
C GLU A 293 25.44 -0.54 -24.25
N GLY A 294 24.67 -0.76 -23.18
CA GLY A 294 24.69 -2.03 -22.43
C GLY A 294 25.88 -2.24 -21.50
N ASN A 295 26.68 -1.20 -21.22
CA ASN A 295 27.76 -1.27 -20.23
C ASN A 295 27.23 -1.16 -18.80
N PHE A 296 26.52 -2.19 -18.32
CA PHE A 296 26.29 -2.38 -16.89
C PHE A 296 27.08 -3.57 -16.37
N LEU A 297 28.17 -3.24 -15.67
CA LEU A 297 28.57 -4.01 -14.50
C LEU A 297 27.47 -3.80 -13.46
N MET A 298 26.55 -4.75 -13.30
CA MET A 298 25.67 -4.78 -12.13
C MET A 298 26.56 -4.84 -10.87
N PRO A 299 26.39 -3.92 -9.90
CA PRO A 299 26.85 -4.20 -8.55
C PRO A 299 26.01 -5.39 -8.05
N LEU A 300 26.65 -6.53 -7.85
CA LEU A 300 26.10 -7.58 -6.99
C LEU A 300 25.96 -6.95 -5.58
N PHE A 301 24.74 -6.65 -5.18
CA PHE A 301 24.44 -6.47 -3.76
C PHE A 301 24.37 -7.87 -3.14
N LEU A 302 25.38 -8.18 -2.31
CA LEU A 302 25.42 -9.28 -1.35
C LEU A 302 24.68 -8.89 -0.08
#